data_AF-A0AAW1HWJ4-F1
#
_entry.id   AF-A0AAW1HWJ4-F1
#
_cell.length_a   1.000
_cell.length_b   1.000
_cell.length_c   1.000
_cell.angle_alpha   90.00
_cell.angle_beta   90.00
_cell.angle_gamma   90.00
#
_symmetry.space_group_name_H-M   'P 1'
#
loop_
_entity.id
_entity.type
_entity.pdbx_description
1 polymer ?
#
loop_
_entity_poly.entity_id
_entity_poly.type
_entity_poly.pdbx_seq_one_letter_code
_entity_poly.pdbx_strand_id
1 'polypeptide(L)'
;MTTADMIGLISYSSATFSQLVLYHWLGNEIMFKSTKIIESCYLSEWYQLSKTSQKSLMLLMERAKRPLVIELAKRPLVIELYSLIYISLDTLAVIIRWAYSLVALIKASYN
;
A
#
# COMPACT_ATOMS: atom_id res chain seq x y z
N MET A 1 10.97 -19.79 -31.34
CA MET A 1 10.88 -19.70 -29.87
C MET A 1 10.22 -20.97 -29.38
N THR A 2 10.94 -21.75 -28.58
CA THR A 2 10.46 -23.07 -28.16
C THR A 2 9.32 -22.89 -27.16
N THR A 3 8.35 -23.80 -27.14
CA THR A 3 7.17 -23.72 -26.25
C THR A 3 7.55 -23.63 -24.77
N ALA A 4 8.72 -24.17 -24.39
CA ALA A 4 9.31 -24.03 -23.07
C ALA A 4 9.64 -22.58 -22.71
N ASP A 5 10.14 -21.78 -23.66
CA ASP A 5 10.45 -20.36 -23.45
C ASP A 5 9.19 -19.55 -23.15
N MET A 6 8.09 -19.85 -23.87
CA MET A 6 6.78 -19.21 -23.66
C MET A 6 6.21 -19.53 -22.27
N ILE A 7 6.30 -20.80 -21.84
CA ILE A 7 5.86 -21.22 -20.51
C ILE A 7 6.69 -20.54 -19.40
N GLY A 8 8.01 -20.42 -19.60
CA GLY A 8 8.90 -19.70 -18.70
C GLY A 8 8.56 -18.21 -18.58
N LEU A 9 8.21 -17.55 -19.68
CA LEU A 9 7.82 -16.14 -19.68
C LEU A 9 6.48 -15.91 -18.94
N ILE A 10 5.52 -16.83 -19.13
CA ILE A 10 4.21 -16.78 -18.46
C ILE A 10 4.35 -17.04 -16.96
N SER A 11 5.17 -18.02 -16.57
CA SER A 11 5.40 -18.30 -15.15
C SER A 11 6.15 -17.16 -14.45
N TYR A 12 7.13 -16.56 -15.11
CA TYR A 12 7.84 -15.40 -14.59
C TYR A 12 6.93 -14.18 -14.40
N SER A 13 6.15 -13.83 -15.42
CA SER A 13 5.22 -12.69 -15.36
C SER A 13 4.14 -12.87 -14.29
N SER A 14 3.56 -14.07 -14.17
CA SER A 14 2.57 -14.37 -13.13
C SER A 14 3.17 -14.36 -11.71
N ALA A 15 4.41 -14.80 -11.54
CA ALA A 15 5.13 -14.72 -10.27
C ALA A 15 5.34 -13.25 -9.83
N THR A 16 5.81 -12.39 -10.74
CA THR A 16 5.98 -10.95 -10.45
C THR A 16 4.65 -10.27 -10.16
N PHE A 17 3.57 -10.62 -10.87
CA PHE A 17 2.25 -10.07 -10.58
C PHE A 17 1.75 -10.48 -9.18
N SER A 18 1.98 -11.74 -8.79
CA SER A 18 1.63 -12.24 -7.46
C SER A 18 2.40 -11.52 -6.36
N GLN A 19 3.69 -11.22 -6.59
CA GLN A 19 4.51 -10.41 -5.68
C GLN A 19 3.91 -9.01 -5.49
N LEU A 20 3.49 -8.34 -6.56
CA LEU A 20 2.86 -7.01 -6.48
C LEU A 20 1.56 -7.02 -5.67
N VAL A 21 0.69 -8.01 -5.91
CA VAL A 21 -0.58 -8.15 -5.18
C VAL A 21 -0.34 -8.40 -3.70
N LEU A 22 0.61 -9.27 -3.36
CA LEU A 22 0.98 -9.54 -1.97
C LEU A 22 1.52 -8.29 -1.26
N TYR A 23 2.37 -7.50 -1.93
CA TYR A 23 2.91 -6.26 -1.38
C TYR A 23 1.81 -5.22 -1.13
N HIS A 24 0.89 -5.05 -2.08
CA HIS A 24 -0.27 -4.15 -1.90
C HIS A 24 -1.16 -4.60 -0.74
N TRP A 25 -1.48 -5.89 -0.68
CA TRP A 25 -2.31 -6.47 0.38
C TRP A 25 -1.69 -6.27 1.76
N LEU A 26 -0.40 -6.59 1.91
CA LEU A 26 0.32 -6.40 3.18
C LEU A 26 0.39 -4.92 3.57
N GLY A 27 0.66 -4.02 2.62
CA GLY A 27 0.65 -2.58 2.87
C GLY A 27 -0.71 -2.09 3.38
N ASN A 28 -1.80 -2.54 2.76
CA ASN A 28 -3.16 -2.20 3.18
C ASN A 28 -3.49 -2.76 4.57
N GLU A 29 -3.12 -4.00 4.85
CA GLU A 29 -3.39 -4.65 6.15
C GLU A 29 -2.62 -3.98 7.30
N ILE A 30 -1.36 -3.58 7.07
CA ILE A 30 -0.55 -2.84 8.04
C ILE A 30 -1.17 -1.46 8.33
N MET A 31 -1.56 -0.73 7.28
CA MET A 31 -2.22 0.57 7.43
C MET A 31 -3.55 0.44 8.18
N PHE A 32 -4.37 -0.55 7.83
CA PHE A 32 -5.65 -0.79 8.47
C PHE A 32 -5.51 -1.13 9.97
N LYS A 33 -4.58 -2.04 10.31
CA LYS A 33 -4.30 -2.39 11.71
C LYS A 33 -3.76 -1.20 12.49
N SER A 34 -2.89 -0.40 11.88
CA SER A 34 -2.35 0.83 12.49
C SER A 34 -3.46 1.81 12.86
N THR A 35 -4.37 2.11 11.93
CA THR A 35 -5.50 3.02 12.20
C THR A 35 -6.41 2.49 13.31
N LYS A 36 -6.74 1.19 13.27
CA LYS A 36 -7.59 0.56 14.28
C LYS A 36 -6.98 0.60 15.69
N ILE A 37 -5.66 0.42 15.82
CA ILE A 37 -4.96 0.51 17.11
C ILE A 37 -5.02 1.94 17.67
N ILE A 38 -4.81 2.95 16.82
CA ILE A 38 -4.90 4.36 17.21
C ILE A 38 -6.32 4.72 17.65
N GLU A 39 -7.32 4.29 16.90
CA GLU A 39 -8.74 4.49 17.19
C GLU A 39 -9.15 3.80 18.51
N SER A 40 -8.72 2.56 18.71
CA SER A 40 -9.00 1.82 19.95
C SER A 40 -8.32 2.46 21.16
N CYS A 41 -7.11 3.01 21.00
CA CYS A 41 -6.48 3.80 22.05
C CYS A 41 -7.29 5.08 22.32
N TYR A 42 -7.82 5.76 21.29
CA TYR A 42 -8.59 6.99 21.43
C TYR A 42 -9.92 6.76 22.16
N LEU A 43 -10.56 5.62 21.90
CA LEU A 43 -11.80 5.18 22.54
C LEU A 43 -11.58 4.59 23.95
N SER A 44 -10.34 4.26 24.32
CA SER A 44 -10.05 3.85 25.71
C SER A 44 -10.31 5.03 26.66
N GLU A 45 -10.69 4.76 27.91
CA GLU A 45 -10.93 5.78 28.94
C GLU A 45 -9.60 6.41 29.42
N TRP A 46 -8.83 7.00 28.49
CA TRP A 46 -7.50 7.58 28.71
C TRP A 46 -7.48 8.71 29.75
N TYR A 47 -8.65 9.29 30.06
CA TYR A 47 -8.86 10.28 31.11
C TYR A 47 -8.90 9.70 32.53
N GLN A 48 -9.16 8.39 32.69
CA GLN A 48 -9.15 7.71 33.99
C GLN A 48 -7.77 7.16 34.39
N LEU A 49 -6.82 7.14 33.45
CA LEU A 49 -5.45 6.68 33.71
C LEU A 49 -4.64 7.69 34.54
N SER A 50 -3.62 7.19 35.25
CA SER A 50 -2.70 8.03 36.00
C SER A 50 -2.08 9.13 35.11
N LYS A 51 -1.79 10.32 35.67
CA LYS A 51 -1.22 11.46 34.91
C LYS A 51 0.05 11.09 34.14
N THR A 52 0.82 10.12 34.64
CA THR A 52 2.04 9.61 34.01
C THR A 52 1.71 8.75 32.79
N SER A 53 0.77 7.82 32.92
CA SER A 53 0.29 6.95 31.84
C SER A 53 -0.49 7.71 30.76
N GLN A 54 -1.24 8.74 31.15
CA GLN A 54 -1.97 9.62 30.22
C GLN A 54 -1.01 10.40 29.32
N LYS A 55 0.07 10.96 29.88
CA LYS A 55 1.11 11.65 29.10
C LYS A 55 1.85 10.71 28.15
N SER A 56 2.18 9.50 28.58
CA SER A 56 2.82 8.51 27.71
C SER A 56 1.88 8.05 26.59
N LEU A 57 0.59 7.87 26.88
CA LEU A 57 -0.41 7.48 25.89
C LEU A 57 -0.68 8.59 24.87
N MET A 58 -0.80 9.85 25.30
CA MET A 58 -0.89 11.00 24.38
C MET A 58 0.35 11.15 23.51
N LEU A 59 1.54 10.99 24.08
CA LEU A 59 2.78 10.99 23.31
C LEU A 59 2.80 9.85 22.30
N LEU A 60 2.37 8.65 22.68
CA LEU A 60 2.29 7.49 21.80
C LEU A 60 1.24 7.67 20.69
N MET A 61 0.09 8.30 20.98
CA MET A 61 -0.92 8.64 19.98
C MET A 61 -0.44 9.70 18.98
N GLU A 62 0.20 10.77 19.44
CA GLU A 62 0.80 11.78 18.56
C GLU A 62 1.98 11.21 17.75
N ARG A 63 2.78 10.34 18.38
CA ARG A 63 3.82 9.53 17.74
C ARG A 63 3.27 8.33 16.98
N ALA A 64 1.97 8.09 16.91
CA ALA A 64 1.39 7.10 16.00
C ALA A 64 0.71 7.81 14.82
N LYS A 65 0.13 8.99 15.07
CA LYS A 65 -0.41 9.89 14.04
C LYS A 65 0.67 10.48 13.12
N ARG A 66 1.83 10.88 13.66
CA ARG A 66 2.90 11.53 12.86
C ARG A 66 3.90 10.59 12.16
N PRO A 67 4.25 9.39 12.64
CA PRO A 67 5.40 8.66 12.07
C PRO A 67 5.16 7.21 11.67
N LEU A 68 3.94 6.69 11.51
CA LEU A 68 3.81 5.38 10.86
C LEU A 68 4.10 5.44 9.36
N VAL A 69 3.91 6.57 8.70
CA VAL A 69 4.35 6.77 7.31
C VAL A 69 5.84 7.17 7.28
N ILE A 70 6.26 8.03 8.22
CA ILE A 70 7.59 8.66 8.18
C ILE A 70 8.69 7.78 8.83
N GLU A 71 8.42 7.04 9.91
CA GLU A 71 9.42 6.12 10.50
C GLU A 71 9.53 4.81 9.72
N LEU A 72 8.45 4.31 9.13
CA LEU A 72 8.55 3.23 8.14
C LEU A 72 9.33 3.73 6.91
N ALA A 73 9.00 4.88 6.33
CA ALA A 73 9.76 5.49 5.23
C ALA A 73 11.16 6.01 5.62
N LYS A 74 11.62 5.84 6.87
CA LYS A 74 13.02 6.07 7.27
C LYS A 74 13.83 4.78 7.34
N ARG A 75 13.18 3.61 7.37
CA ARG A 75 13.88 2.34 7.27
C ARG A 75 14.15 2.06 5.79
N PRO A 76 15.43 1.89 5.37
CA PRO A 76 15.79 1.78 3.95
C PRO A 76 14.99 0.71 3.22
N LEU A 77 14.70 -0.43 3.87
CA LEU A 77 13.90 -1.53 3.32
C LEU A 77 12.45 -1.14 3.00
N VAL A 78 11.87 -0.24 3.78
CA VAL A 78 10.46 0.15 3.65
C VAL A 78 10.29 1.37 2.74
N ILE A 79 11.30 2.24 2.60
CA ILE A 79 11.29 3.30 1.58
C ILE A 79 11.26 2.67 0.19
N GLU A 80 12.09 1.65 -0.03
CA GLU A 80 12.09 0.87 -1.26
C GLU A 80 10.73 0.23 -1.48
N LEU A 81 10.16 -0.42 -0.46
CA LEU A 81 8.84 -1.05 -0.56
C LEU A 81 7.72 -0.04 -0.86
N TYR A 82 7.72 1.11 -0.19
CA TYR A 82 6.72 2.16 -0.37
C TYR A 82 6.84 2.80 -1.75
N SER A 83 8.07 3.08 -2.21
CA SER A 83 8.36 3.57 -3.55
C SER A 83 7.89 2.57 -4.61
N LEU A 84 8.19 1.28 -4.46
CA LEU A 84 7.80 0.24 -5.40
C LEU A 84 6.28 0.05 -5.47
N ILE A 85 5.58 0.07 -4.33
CA ILE A 85 4.11 -0.01 -4.27
C ILE A 85 3.46 1.23 -4.89
N TYR A 86 3.96 2.42 -4.59
CA TYR A 86 3.41 3.67 -5.09
C TYR A 86 3.61 3.80 -6.61
N ILE A 87 4.83 3.54 -7.08
CA ILE A 87 5.19 3.54 -8.51
C ILE A 87 4.41 2.44 -9.27
N SER A 88 4.23 1.26 -8.67
CA SER A 88 3.43 0.19 -9.30
C SER A 88 1.95 0.56 -9.42
N LEU A 89 1.37 1.21 -8.41
CA LEU A 89 0.00 1.68 -8.46
C LEU A 89 -0.19 2.78 -9.54
N ASP A 90 0.72 3.74 -9.60
CA ASP A 90 0.71 4.79 -10.62
C ASP A 90 0.85 4.22 -12.04
N THR A 91 1.79 3.29 -12.25
CA THR A 91 1.98 2.66 -13.55
C THR A 91 0.78 1.82 -13.97
N LEU A 92 0.15 1.08 -13.04
CA LEU A 92 -1.09 0.34 -13.30
C LEU A 92 -2.24 1.29 -13.66
N ALA A 93 -2.42 2.39 -12.92
CA ALA A 93 -3.44 3.40 -13.23
C ALA A 93 -3.21 4.03 -14.60
N VAL A 94 -1.96 4.30 -14.98
CA VAL A 94 -1.59 4.78 -16.31
C VAL A 94 -1.98 3.75 -17.37
N ILE A 95 -1.61 2.48 -17.21
CA ILE A 95 -1.96 1.40 -18.16
C ILE A 95 -3.48 1.31 -18.35
N ILE A 96 -4.25 1.36 -17.26
CA ILE A 96 -5.71 1.35 -17.30
C ILE A 96 -6.25 2.56 -18.09
N ARG A 97 -5.71 3.76 -17.86
CA ARG A 97 -6.10 4.97 -18.61
C ARG A 97 -5.83 4.83 -20.11
N TRP A 98 -4.68 4.25 -20.48
CA TRP A 98 -4.36 3.97 -21.89
C TRP A 98 -5.35 2.97 -22.51
N ALA A 99 -5.67 1.89 -21.79
CA ALA A 99 -6.66 0.91 -22.25
C ALA A 99 -8.04 1.56 -22.45
N TYR A 100 -8.51 2.38 -21.52
CA TYR A 100 -9.77 3.10 -21.66
C TYR A 100 -9.75 4.09 -22.83
N SER A 101 -8.67 4.84 -23.01
CA SER A 101 -8.51 5.78 -24.13
C SER A 101 -8.58 5.07 -25.48
N LEU A 102 -7.90 3.92 -25.62
CA LEU A 102 -7.95 3.10 -26.84
C LEU A 102 -9.36 2.56 -27.12
N VAL A 103 -10.06 2.04 -26.10
CA VAL A 103 -11.44 1.56 -26.26
C VAL A 103 -12.39 2.70 -26.64
N ALA A 104 -12.22 3.88 -26.05
CA ALA A 104 -12.99 5.06 -26.39
C ALA A 104 -12.76 5.51 -27.84
N LEU A 105 -11.50 5.51 -28.31
CA LEU A 105 -11.14 5.81 -29.69
C LEU A 105 -11.75 4.82 -30.70
N ILE A 106 -11.71 3.53 -30.40
CA ILE A 106 -12.31 2.50 -31.27
C ILE A 106 -13.83 2.71 -31.37
N LYS A 107 -14.49 3.01 -30.24
CA LYS A 107 -15.93 3.33 -30.24
C LYS A 107 -16.25 4.59 -31.04
N ALA A 108 -15.40 5.61 -30.98
CA ALA A 108 -15.58 6.85 -31.73
C ALA A 108 -15.32 6.69 -33.23
N SER A 109 -14.43 5.78 -33.64
CA SER A 109 -14.12 5.52 -35.06
C SER A 109 -15.15 4.65 -35.77
N TYR A 110 -16.01 3.93 -35.03
CA TYR A 110 -17.02 3.03 -35.60
C TYR A 110 -18.39 3.69 -35.80
N ASN A 111 -18.54 4.95 -35.37
CA ASN A 111 -19.77 5.75 -35.47
C ASN A 111 -19.58 6.89 -36.47
#